data_AF-A0A531KIP3-F1
#
_entry.id   AF-A0A531KIP3-F1
#
_cell.length_a   1.000
_cell.length_b   1.000
_cell.length_c   1.000
_cell.angle_alpha   90.00
_cell.angle_beta   90.00
_cell.angle_gamma   90.00
#
_symmetry.space_group_name_H-M   'P 1'
#
loop_
_entity.id
_entity.type
_entity.pdbx_description
1 polymer ?
#
loop_
_entity_poly.entity_id
_entity_poly.type
_entity_poly.pdbx_seq_one_letter_code
_entity_poly.pdbx_strand_id
1 'polypeptide(L)'
;SEPTKAQVLDLIEKLVKRDREFVRKARDGILLGSIGGDEVYLTPTDTVLIAGSSGIGKSTLATALTERFVENGFQFCVFDPEGDYDGLEGAVRIGDGSSEPTKAQVLDLIEKPDTNVVVNGLALRVDERPDFFADLLPGLGNFRYRTARPHWLVIDEAHHLLPKRRDDTRAVLSLELPGTVLITVHP
;
A
#
# COMPACT_ATOMS: atom_id res chain seq x y z
N SER A 1 35.18 -9.75 11.47
CA SER A 1 36.04 -9.98 10.28
C SER A 1 35.34 -9.38 9.09
N GLU A 2 35.93 -8.40 8.41
CA GLU A 2 35.33 -7.80 7.21
C GLU A 2 35.29 -8.84 6.07
N PRO A 3 34.17 -8.95 5.34
CA PRO A 3 34.07 -9.89 4.23
C PRO A 3 35.02 -9.46 3.10
N THR A 4 35.75 -10.42 2.57
CA THR A 4 36.67 -10.20 1.44
C THR A 4 35.88 -9.98 0.15
N LYS A 5 36.43 -9.22 -0.80
CA LYS A 5 35.80 -8.91 -2.09
C LYS A 5 35.32 -10.16 -2.85
N ALA A 6 36.03 -11.29 -2.68
CA ALA A 6 35.66 -12.58 -3.25
C ALA A 6 34.38 -13.19 -2.62
N GLN A 7 34.15 -12.99 -1.32
CA GLN A 7 32.94 -13.45 -0.63
C GLN A 7 31.71 -12.63 -1.03
N VAL A 8 31.90 -11.33 -1.25
CA VAL A 8 30.83 -10.45 -1.76
C VAL A 8 30.44 -10.82 -3.19
N LEU A 9 31.44 -11.08 -4.06
CA LEU A 9 31.18 -11.51 -5.44
C LEU A 9 30.54 -12.90 -5.52
N ASP A 10 30.97 -13.85 -4.70
CA ASP A 10 30.37 -15.18 -4.59
C ASP A 10 28.91 -15.12 -4.09
N LEU A 11 28.59 -14.20 -3.17
CA LEU A 11 27.21 -13.95 -2.73
C LEU A 11 26.36 -13.34 -3.86
N ILE A 12 26.89 -12.37 -4.60
CA ILE A 12 26.20 -11.74 -5.74
C ILE A 12 25.96 -12.77 -6.86
N GLU A 13 26.95 -13.57 -7.21
CA GLU A 13 26.78 -14.63 -8.22
C GLU A 13 25.79 -15.70 -7.76
N LYS A 14 25.80 -16.08 -6.47
CA LYS A 14 24.80 -17.00 -5.91
C LYS A 14 23.39 -16.42 -5.90
N LEU A 15 23.23 -15.10 -5.68
CA LEU A 15 21.95 -14.41 -5.79
C LEU A 15 21.45 -14.40 -7.23
N VAL A 16 22.29 -13.99 -8.20
CA VAL A 16 21.94 -13.93 -9.63
C VAL A 16 21.65 -15.32 -10.22
N LYS A 17 22.40 -16.34 -9.79
CA LYS A 17 22.22 -17.72 -10.27
C LYS A 17 20.96 -18.38 -9.67
N ARG A 18 20.59 -18.00 -8.44
CA ARG A 18 19.31 -18.38 -7.82
C ARG A 18 18.13 -17.61 -8.39
N ASP A 19 18.32 -16.37 -8.82
CA ASP A 19 17.26 -15.51 -9.40
C ASP A 19 16.57 -16.15 -10.61
N ARG A 20 17.33 -16.93 -11.40
CA ARG A 20 16.78 -17.71 -12.53
C ARG A 20 16.08 -19.02 -12.14
N GLU A 21 16.38 -19.58 -10.97
CA GLU A 21 15.73 -20.79 -10.43
C GLU A 21 14.52 -20.44 -9.53
N PHE A 22 14.43 -19.19 -9.07
CA PHE A 22 13.23 -18.58 -8.51
C PHE A 22 12.36 -18.02 -9.63
N VAL A 23 11.71 -18.90 -10.40
CA VAL A 23 10.44 -18.53 -11.04
C VAL A 23 9.56 -17.95 -9.93
N ARG A 24 9.33 -16.62 -9.96
CA ARG A 24 8.51 -15.80 -9.03
C ARG A 24 7.49 -16.67 -8.28
N LYS A 25 7.88 -17.22 -7.14
CA LYS A 25 7.03 -18.18 -6.40
C LYS A 25 5.95 -17.39 -5.69
N ALA A 26 4.80 -18.01 -5.50
CA ALA A 26 3.66 -17.59 -4.67
C ALA A 26 4.00 -17.08 -3.24
N ARG A 27 5.28 -17.07 -2.83
CA ARG A 27 5.77 -16.44 -1.59
C ARG A 27 5.96 -14.93 -1.71
N ASP A 28 6.16 -14.39 -2.91
CA ASP A 28 6.47 -12.97 -3.12
C ASP A 28 5.29 -12.18 -3.72
N GLY A 29 4.14 -12.84 -3.91
CA GLY A 29 2.98 -12.23 -4.53
C GLY A 29 1.66 -12.74 -3.96
N ILE A 30 0.63 -11.92 -4.13
CA ILE A 30 -0.73 -12.13 -3.68
C ILE A 30 -1.52 -12.68 -4.84
N LEU A 31 -2.10 -13.87 -4.70
CA LEU A 31 -3.06 -14.38 -5.68
C LEU A 31 -4.17 -13.34 -5.83
N LEU A 32 -4.46 -12.90 -7.04
CA LEU A 32 -5.60 -12.03 -7.36
C LEU A 32 -6.78 -12.87 -7.83
N GLY A 33 -6.52 -13.86 -8.69
CA GLY A 33 -7.53 -14.74 -9.27
C GLY A 33 -6.93 -15.60 -10.38
N SER A 34 -7.77 -16.02 -11.34
CA SER A 34 -7.34 -16.82 -12.49
C SER A 34 -7.94 -16.33 -13.80
N ILE A 35 -7.17 -16.35 -14.89
CA ILE A 35 -7.63 -16.05 -16.25
C ILE A 35 -7.42 -17.29 -17.11
N GLY A 36 -8.48 -17.88 -17.65
CA GLY A 36 -8.37 -19.06 -18.50
C GLY A 36 -7.82 -20.32 -17.81
N GLY A 37 -7.85 -20.35 -16.47
CA GLY A 37 -7.26 -21.41 -15.64
C GLY A 37 -5.85 -21.11 -15.13
N ASP A 38 -5.20 -20.05 -15.61
CA ASP A 38 -3.89 -19.61 -15.12
C ASP A 38 -4.05 -18.62 -13.97
N GLU A 39 -3.35 -18.87 -12.87
CA GLU A 39 -3.34 -18.00 -11.69
C GLU A 39 -2.61 -16.68 -11.98
N VAL A 40 -3.20 -15.58 -11.50
CA VAL A 40 -2.65 -14.22 -11.61
C VAL A 40 -2.26 -13.74 -10.23
N TYR A 41 -1.01 -13.30 -10.09
CA TYR A 41 -0.43 -12.82 -8.84
C TYR A 41 -0.07 -11.33 -8.94
N LEU A 42 -0.24 -10.61 -7.83
CA LEU A 42 0.21 -9.24 -7.62
C LEU A 42 1.45 -9.23 -6.74
N THR A 43 2.48 -8.54 -7.15
CA THR A 43 3.71 -8.33 -6.38
C THR A 43 3.72 -6.93 -5.77
N PRO A 44 4.41 -6.68 -4.63
CA PRO A 44 4.56 -5.34 -4.04
C PRO A 44 5.28 -4.29 -4.90
N THR A 45 5.55 -4.60 -6.17
CA THR A 45 6.01 -3.65 -7.19
C THR A 45 4.91 -3.23 -8.15
N ASP A 46 3.78 -3.91 -8.17
CA ASP A 46 2.66 -3.63 -9.06
C ASP A 46 1.83 -2.45 -8.56
N THR A 47 1.24 -1.73 -9.51
CA THR A 47 0.25 -0.68 -9.23
C THR A 47 -1.08 -1.14 -9.79
N VAL A 48 -2.11 -1.15 -8.93
CA VAL A 48 -3.44 -1.66 -9.26
C VAL A 48 -4.45 -0.53 -9.16
N LEU A 49 -5.33 -0.42 -10.15
CA LEU A 49 -6.47 0.49 -10.13
C LEU A 49 -7.76 -0.34 -10.12
N ILE A 50 -8.56 -0.18 -9.07
CA ILE A 50 -9.90 -0.76 -8.92
C ILE A 50 -10.91 0.36 -9.15
N ALA A 51 -11.49 0.39 -10.35
CA ALA A 51 -12.43 1.44 -10.75
C ALA A 51 -13.84 0.90 -11.03
N GLY A 52 -14.85 1.68 -10.67
CA GLY A 52 -16.23 1.44 -11.06
C GLY A 52 -17.25 2.05 -10.09
N SER A 53 -18.52 2.08 -10.48
CA SER A 53 -19.60 2.77 -9.75
C SER A 53 -19.66 2.42 -8.26
N SER A 54 -20.21 3.31 -7.43
CA SER A 54 -20.45 2.99 -6.02
C SER A 54 -21.36 1.76 -5.87
N GLY A 55 -21.11 0.94 -4.84
CA GLY A 55 -21.90 -0.25 -4.53
C GLY A 55 -21.58 -1.52 -5.34
N ILE A 56 -20.61 -1.51 -6.26
CA ILE A 56 -20.29 -2.70 -7.09
C ILE A 56 -19.33 -3.71 -6.41
N GLY A 57 -18.97 -3.50 -5.14
CA GLY A 57 -18.07 -4.39 -4.39
C GLY A 57 -16.58 -4.05 -4.47
N LYS A 58 -16.20 -2.81 -4.81
CA LYS A 58 -14.79 -2.37 -4.81
C LYS A 58 -14.16 -2.51 -3.42
N SER A 59 -14.83 -1.98 -2.39
CA SER A 59 -14.38 -2.08 -1.01
C SER A 59 -14.28 -3.55 -0.58
N THR A 60 -15.22 -4.41 -0.98
CA THR A 60 -15.14 -5.86 -0.72
C THR A 60 -13.90 -6.52 -1.33
N LEU A 61 -13.58 -6.20 -2.59
CA LEU A 61 -12.36 -6.71 -3.24
C LEU A 61 -11.10 -6.20 -2.54
N ALA A 62 -11.11 -4.92 -2.13
CA ALA A 62 -9.99 -4.31 -1.45
C ALA A 62 -9.78 -4.89 -0.04
N THR A 63 -10.84 -5.11 0.73
CA THR A 63 -10.80 -5.83 2.02
C THR A 63 -10.23 -7.23 1.82
N ALA A 64 -10.71 -7.99 0.84
CA ALA A 64 -10.20 -9.33 0.54
C ALA A 64 -8.70 -9.31 0.14
N LEU A 65 -8.24 -8.25 -0.54
CA LEU A 65 -6.81 -8.07 -0.81
C LEU A 65 -6.02 -7.81 0.47
N THR A 66 -6.53 -6.95 1.37
CA THR A 66 -5.87 -6.67 2.65
C THR A 66 -5.78 -7.91 3.54
N GLU A 67 -6.81 -8.76 3.56
CA GLU A 67 -6.78 -10.06 4.26
C GLU A 67 -5.65 -10.94 3.71
N ARG A 68 -5.54 -11.05 2.39
CA ARG A 68 -4.44 -11.79 1.75
C ARG A 68 -3.07 -11.18 2.05
N PHE A 69 -2.98 -9.85 2.20
CA PHE A 69 -1.74 -9.20 2.63
C PHE A 69 -1.34 -9.66 4.03
N VAL A 70 -2.28 -9.69 4.99
CA VAL A 70 -2.05 -10.22 6.35
C VAL A 70 -1.59 -11.68 6.29
N GLU A 71 -2.31 -12.53 5.58
CA GLU A 71 -2.01 -13.97 5.49
C GLU A 71 -0.62 -14.26 4.93
N ASN A 72 -0.12 -13.40 4.03
CA ASN A 72 1.19 -13.54 3.40
C ASN A 72 2.30 -12.73 4.12
N GLY A 73 1.99 -12.10 5.26
CA GLY A 73 2.96 -11.34 6.05
C GLY A 73 3.37 -10.00 5.44
N PHE A 74 2.57 -9.46 4.52
CA PHE A 74 2.81 -8.13 3.96
C PHE A 74 2.18 -7.05 4.83
N GLN A 75 3.03 -6.18 5.37
CA GLN A 75 2.58 -4.92 5.95
C GLN A 75 1.88 -4.02 4.91
N PHE A 76 0.72 -3.46 5.26
CA PHE A 76 0.01 -2.46 4.46
C PHE A 76 -0.41 -1.22 5.26
N CYS A 77 -0.71 -0.14 4.55
CA CYS A 77 -1.36 1.04 5.08
C CYS A 77 -2.56 1.41 4.20
N VAL A 78 -3.76 1.50 4.78
CA VAL A 78 -4.98 1.95 4.10
C VAL A 78 -5.23 3.42 4.40
N PHE A 79 -5.57 4.18 3.37
CA PHE A 79 -6.19 5.49 3.49
C PHE A 79 -7.67 5.33 3.21
N ASP A 80 -8.49 5.62 4.21
CA ASP A 80 -9.93 5.37 4.19
C ASP A 80 -10.69 6.66 4.53
N PRO A 81 -11.04 7.47 3.51
CA PRO A 81 -11.78 8.71 3.70
C PRO A 81 -13.22 8.54 4.21
N GLU A 82 -13.83 7.37 4.02
CA GLU A 82 -15.25 7.13 4.32
C GLU A 82 -15.46 6.26 5.57
N GLY A 83 -14.40 5.61 6.08
CA GLY A 83 -14.45 4.78 7.27
C GLY A 83 -14.90 3.33 7.04
N ASP A 84 -14.88 2.88 5.78
CA ASP A 84 -15.32 1.54 5.37
C ASP A 84 -14.45 0.40 5.91
N TYR A 85 -13.24 0.69 6.37
CA TYR A 85 -12.29 -0.27 6.92
C TYR A 85 -12.28 -0.31 8.45
N ASP A 86 -13.27 0.30 9.12
CA ASP A 86 -13.39 0.18 10.57
C ASP A 86 -13.59 -1.29 10.98
N GLY A 87 -12.83 -1.74 11.98
CA GLY A 87 -12.85 -3.13 12.43
C GLY A 87 -12.07 -4.12 11.54
N LEU A 88 -11.29 -3.66 10.55
CA LEU A 88 -10.44 -4.55 9.75
C LEU A 88 -9.47 -5.34 10.65
N GLU A 89 -9.61 -6.67 10.64
CA GLU A 89 -8.77 -7.56 11.46
C GLU A 89 -7.29 -7.48 11.02
N GLY A 90 -6.38 -7.55 12.00
CA GLY A 90 -4.95 -7.48 11.74
C GLY A 90 -4.41 -6.07 11.44
N ALA A 91 -5.22 -5.02 11.59
CA ALA A 91 -4.80 -3.64 11.44
C ALA A 91 -5.15 -2.76 12.65
N VAL A 92 -4.35 -1.71 12.86
CA VAL A 92 -4.58 -0.68 13.87
C VAL A 92 -5.19 0.54 13.18
N ARG A 93 -6.39 0.91 13.60
CA ARG A 93 -7.06 2.14 13.14
C ARG A 93 -6.48 3.38 13.83
N ILE A 94 -6.29 4.44 13.06
CA ILE A 94 -5.93 5.78 13.52
C ILE A 94 -7.03 6.75 13.04
N GLY A 95 -7.55 7.55 13.96
CA GLY A 95 -8.70 8.44 13.70
C GLY A 95 -10.04 7.68 13.68
N ASP A 96 -11.14 8.39 13.82
CA ASP A 96 -12.52 7.89 13.71
C ASP A 96 -13.47 9.04 13.34
N GLY A 97 -14.79 8.86 13.53
CA GLY A 97 -15.77 9.92 13.29
C GLY A 97 -15.73 11.10 14.26
N SER A 98 -14.88 11.08 15.30
CA SER A 98 -14.74 12.15 16.30
C SER A 98 -13.31 12.64 16.49
N SER A 99 -12.30 11.84 16.13
CA SER A 99 -10.88 12.18 16.23
C SER A 99 -10.21 12.11 14.87
N GLU A 100 -9.51 13.17 14.49
CA GLU A 100 -8.69 13.17 13.28
C GLU A 100 -7.44 12.28 13.45
N PRO A 101 -6.96 11.64 12.37
CA PRO A 101 -5.67 10.96 12.38
C PRO A 101 -4.53 11.98 12.33
N THR A 102 -3.40 11.67 12.95
CA THR A 102 -2.19 12.50 12.83
C THR A 102 -1.08 11.77 12.09
N LYS A 103 -0.28 12.51 11.32
CA LYS A 103 0.91 11.98 10.63
C LYS A 103 1.86 11.25 11.57
N ALA A 104 2.10 11.78 12.77
CA ALA A 104 2.99 11.17 13.75
C ALA A 104 2.50 9.77 14.16
N GLN A 105 1.22 9.62 14.49
CA GLN A 105 0.64 8.30 14.83
C GLN A 105 0.79 7.29 13.69
N VAL A 106 0.57 7.73 12.44
CA VAL A 106 0.69 6.85 11.27
C VAL A 106 2.12 6.35 11.11
N LEU A 107 3.09 7.26 11.15
CA LEU A 107 4.50 6.90 10.98
C LEU A 107 5.01 6.03 12.14
N ASP A 108 4.66 6.35 13.38
CA ASP A 108 5.04 5.58 14.57
C ASP A 108 4.53 4.12 14.52
N LEU A 109 3.33 3.90 13.97
CA LEU A 109 2.77 2.57 13.83
C LEU A 109 3.39 1.80 12.66
N ILE A 110 3.65 2.47 11.54
CA ILE A 110 4.29 1.85 10.37
C ILE A 110 5.72 1.40 10.65
N GLU A 111 6.43 2.06 11.58
CA GLU A 111 7.76 1.61 12.02
C GLU A 111 7.76 0.21 12.64
N LYS A 112 6.62 -0.24 13.18
CA LYS A 112 6.45 -1.58 13.76
C LYS A 112 6.21 -2.61 12.64
N PRO A 113 7.13 -3.56 12.39
CA PRO A 113 7.07 -4.44 11.22
C PRO A 113 5.77 -5.24 11.06
N ASP A 114 5.17 -5.65 12.17
CA ASP A 114 3.98 -6.52 12.21
C ASP A 114 2.67 -5.74 12.40
N THR A 115 2.69 -4.41 12.20
CA THR A 115 1.52 -3.55 12.37
C THR A 115 1.03 -3.04 11.03
N ASN A 116 -0.16 -3.47 10.61
CA ASN A 116 -0.89 -2.83 9.52
C ASN A 116 -1.65 -1.62 10.06
N VAL A 117 -1.86 -0.61 9.22
CA VAL A 117 -2.48 0.65 9.63
C VAL A 117 -3.68 0.97 8.75
N VAL A 118 -4.77 1.41 9.37
CA VAL A 118 -5.92 2.03 8.71
C VAL A 118 -5.99 3.48 9.14
N VAL A 119 -5.81 4.40 8.20
CA VAL A 119 -5.93 5.85 8.41
C VAL A 119 -7.35 6.26 8.07
N ASN A 120 -8.17 6.40 9.10
CA ASN A 120 -9.57 6.77 8.96
C ASN A 120 -9.70 8.29 8.89
N GLY A 121 -10.19 8.79 7.75
CA GLY A 121 -10.35 10.22 7.46
C GLY A 121 -11.75 10.76 7.73
N LEU A 122 -12.59 10.04 8.49
CA LEU A 122 -14.00 10.40 8.67
C LEU A 122 -14.18 11.74 9.41
N ALA A 123 -13.33 12.02 10.41
CA ALA A 123 -13.31 13.32 11.09
C ALA A 123 -12.66 14.46 10.27
N LEU A 124 -11.91 14.16 9.21
CA LEU A 124 -11.33 15.18 8.32
C LEU A 124 -12.40 15.71 7.38
N ARG A 125 -12.47 17.05 7.25
CA ARG A 125 -13.37 17.66 6.28
C ARG A 125 -12.91 17.30 4.87
N VAL A 126 -13.85 17.22 3.93
CA VAL A 126 -13.57 16.80 2.54
C VAL A 126 -12.47 17.65 1.88
N ASP A 127 -12.39 18.93 2.21
CA ASP A 127 -11.38 19.87 1.73
C ASP A 127 -10.00 19.72 2.38
N GLU A 128 -9.90 19.08 3.54
CA GLU A 128 -8.64 18.88 4.29
C GLU A 128 -7.94 17.55 3.94
N ARG A 129 -8.69 16.58 3.41
CA ARG A 129 -8.16 15.23 3.10
C ARG A 129 -6.99 15.24 2.11
N PRO A 130 -7.02 16.01 1.00
CA PRO A 130 -5.88 16.11 0.10
C PRO A 130 -4.62 16.65 0.79
N ASP A 131 -4.77 17.68 1.64
CA ASP A 131 -3.65 18.31 2.33
C ASP A 131 -3.03 17.37 3.37
N PHE A 132 -3.86 16.66 4.14
CA PHE A 132 -3.40 15.63 5.07
C PHE A 132 -2.62 14.52 4.34
N PHE A 133 -3.15 14.03 3.21
CA PHE A 133 -2.48 13.01 2.41
C PHE A 133 -1.15 13.51 1.83
N ALA A 134 -1.13 14.74 1.30
CA ALA A 134 0.07 15.38 0.78
C ALA A 134 1.16 15.56 1.85
N ASP A 135 0.80 15.91 3.09
CA ASP A 135 1.77 16.02 4.19
C ASP A 135 2.34 14.65 4.63
N LEU A 136 1.53 13.59 4.59
CA LEU A 136 1.96 12.26 5.02
C LEU A 136 2.83 11.52 3.98
N LEU A 137 2.56 11.72 2.69
CA LEU A 137 3.24 11.03 1.58
C LEU A 137 4.78 11.08 1.65
N PRO A 138 5.45 12.22 1.91
CA PRO A 138 6.91 12.27 2.03
C PRO A 138 7.45 11.37 3.15
N GLY A 139 6.74 11.27 4.27
CA GLY A 139 7.12 10.41 5.39
C GLY A 139 7.05 8.92 5.00
N LEU A 140 5.96 8.52 4.34
CA LEU A 140 5.80 7.17 3.81
C LEU A 140 6.83 6.85 2.73
N GLY A 141 7.04 7.75 1.78
CA GLY A 141 8.03 7.58 0.71
C GLY A 141 9.44 7.38 1.25
N ASN A 142 9.86 8.21 2.21
CA ASN A 142 11.17 8.07 2.87
C ASN A 142 11.28 6.78 3.70
N PHE A 143 10.19 6.35 4.36
CA PHE A 143 10.19 5.07 5.07
C PHE A 143 10.32 3.89 4.09
N ARG A 144 9.50 3.85 3.04
CA ARG A 144 9.53 2.82 1.98
C ARG A 144 10.88 2.75 1.28
N TYR A 145 11.51 3.89 1.02
CA TYR A 145 12.86 3.94 0.44
C TYR A 145 13.90 3.21 1.30
N ARG A 146 13.80 3.30 2.63
CA ARG A 146 14.75 2.70 3.57
C ARG A 146 14.44 1.25 3.92
N THR A 147 13.16 0.87 3.93
CA THR A 147 12.69 -0.39 4.53
C THR A 147 11.93 -1.30 3.59
N ALA A 148 11.60 -0.83 2.38
CA ALA A 148 10.63 -1.43 1.47
C ALA A 148 9.23 -1.64 2.08
N ARG A 149 8.95 -0.99 3.21
CA ARG A 149 7.69 -1.08 3.96
C ARG A 149 6.99 0.28 4.11
N PRO A 150 5.65 0.34 4.26
CA PRO A 150 4.74 -0.79 4.06
C PRO A 150 4.84 -1.30 2.62
N HIS A 151 4.62 -2.59 2.44
CA HIS A 151 4.73 -3.23 1.13
C HIS A 151 3.61 -2.76 0.22
N TRP A 152 2.43 -2.54 0.79
CA TRP A 152 1.24 -2.06 0.09
C TRP A 152 0.72 -0.75 0.67
N LEU A 153 0.40 0.21 -0.20
CA LEU A 153 -0.45 1.35 0.10
C LEU A 153 -1.82 1.10 -0.55
N VAL A 154 -2.88 1.13 0.23
CA VAL A 154 -4.25 1.08 -0.29
C VAL A 154 -4.84 2.46 -0.13
N ILE A 155 -5.28 3.06 -1.22
CA ILE A 155 -5.82 4.42 -1.25
C ILE A 155 -7.26 4.29 -1.70
N ASP A 156 -8.17 4.26 -0.73
CA ASP A 156 -9.60 4.18 -1.00
C ASP A 156 -10.17 5.54 -1.35
N GLU A 157 -11.19 5.51 -2.21
CA GLU A 157 -11.84 6.66 -2.80
C GLU A 157 -10.83 7.77 -3.19
N ALA A 158 -9.78 7.36 -3.93
CA ALA A 158 -8.61 8.16 -4.26
C ALA A 158 -8.94 9.51 -4.92
N HIS A 159 -10.12 9.62 -5.54
CA HIS A 159 -10.64 10.86 -6.11
C HIS A 159 -10.94 11.96 -5.07
N HIS A 160 -11.04 11.62 -3.77
CA HIS A 160 -11.10 12.58 -2.66
C HIS A 160 -9.72 13.09 -2.24
N LEU A 161 -8.65 12.34 -2.53
CA LEU A 161 -7.29 12.61 -2.07
C LEU A 161 -6.43 13.25 -3.16
N LEU A 162 -6.76 13.00 -4.42
CA LEU A 162 -6.08 13.59 -5.56
C LEU A 162 -6.58 15.02 -5.79
N PRO A 163 -5.68 16.02 -5.79
CA PRO A 163 -6.08 17.41 -6.02
C PRO A 163 -6.69 17.56 -7.41
N LYS A 164 -7.78 18.34 -7.50
CA LYS A 164 -8.51 18.60 -8.75
C LYS A 164 -7.69 19.36 -9.81
N ARG A 165 -6.54 19.93 -9.44
CA ARG A 165 -5.63 20.67 -10.33
C ARG A 165 -4.45 19.80 -10.77
N ARG A 166 -4.27 19.68 -12.08
CA ARG A 166 -3.26 18.84 -12.76
C ARG A 166 -1.81 19.06 -12.30
N ASP A 167 -1.46 20.27 -11.85
CA ASP A 167 -0.07 20.59 -11.46
C ASP A 167 0.30 19.95 -10.11
N ASP A 168 -0.65 19.85 -9.18
CA ASP A 168 -0.48 19.17 -7.89
C ASP A 168 -0.62 17.65 -8.04
N THR A 169 -1.49 17.20 -8.96
CA THR A 169 -1.68 15.78 -9.30
C THR A 169 -0.38 15.17 -9.84
N ARG A 170 0.41 15.94 -10.61
CA ARG A 170 1.71 15.48 -11.12
C ARG A 170 2.71 15.25 -9.99
N ALA A 171 2.75 16.07 -8.95
CA ALA A 171 3.66 15.84 -7.82
C ALA A 171 3.29 14.55 -7.05
N VAL A 172 2.00 14.34 -6.77
CA VAL A 172 1.49 13.14 -6.09
C VAL A 172 1.64 11.86 -6.93
N LEU A 173 1.40 11.94 -8.24
CA LEU A 173 1.53 10.81 -9.18
C LEU A 173 2.95 10.59 -9.72
N SER A 174 3.85 11.59 -9.61
CA SER A 174 5.27 11.46 -10.00
C SER A 174 6.09 10.65 -9.00
N LEU A 175 5.56 10.46 -7.79
CA LEU A 175 5.91 9.32 -7.00
C LEU A 175 5.32 8.10 -7.73
N GLU A 176 6.10 7.48 -8.61
CA GLU A 176 5.86 6.07 -8.90
C GLU A 176 5.87 5.38 -7.53
N LEU A 177 4.69 5.04 -7.03
CA LEU A 177 4.51 4.30 -5.79
C LEU A 177 4.23 2.86 -6.18
N PRO A 178 5.27 2.02 -6.47
CA PRO A 178 5.09 0.58 -6.58
C PRO A 178 4.29 0.05 -5.39
N GLY A 179 3.59 -1.07 -5.52
CA GLY A 179 2.85 -1.65 -4.39
C GLY A 179 1.73 -0.72 -3.91
N THR A 180 0.97 -0.15 -4.85
CA THR A 180 -0.17 0.72 -4.53
C THR A 180 -1.44 0.18 -5.17
N VAL A 181 -2.51 0.12 -4.37
CA VAL A 181 -3.88 -0.16 -4.82
C VAL A 181 -4.68 1.13 -4.72
N LEU A 182 -5.09 1.66 -5.87
CA LEU A 182 -5.95 2.83 -5.99
C LEU A 182 -7.39 2.36 -6.20
N ILE A 183 -8.32 2.88 -5.43
CA ILE A 183 -9.74 2.56 -5.55
C ILE A 183 -10.50 3.86 -5.81
N THR A 184 -11.41 3.86 -6.79
CA THR A 184 -12.14 5.08 -7.17
C THR A 184 -13.43 4.76 -7.91
N VAL A 185 -14.43 5.63 -7.78
CA VAL A 185 -15.66 5.60 -8.61
C VAL A 185 -15.45 6.08 -10.04
N HIS A 186 -14.39 6.85 -10.29
CA HIS A 186 -14.08 7.44 -11.60
C HIS A 186 -12.61 7.15 -11.98
N PRO A 187 -12.34 6.47 -13.11
CA PRO A 187 -10.98 6.22 -13.59
C PRO A 187 -10.31 7.47 -14.15
#